data_AF-A0A954FTM3-F1
#
_entry.id   AF-A0A954FTM3-F1
#
_cell.length_a   1.000
_cell.length_b   1.000
_cell.length_c   1.000
_cell.angle_alpha   90.00
_cell.angle_beta   90.00
_cell.angle_gamma   90.00
#
_symmetry.space_group_name_H-M   'P 1'
#
loop_
_entity.id
_entity.type
_entity.pdbx_description
1 polymer ?
#
loop_
_entity_poly.entity_id
_entity_poly.type
_entity_poly.pdbx_seq_one_letter_code
_entity_poly.pdbx_strand_id
1 'polypeptide(L)'
;MKRRSPQNNTASQQNRRAAFTLIELMIAIVIILILLGLLIPAIGAVRLRAQQAQVRTEIGNLEAAITAFKADFGMDPPSGITLYENQAGWNSDTRSKNLIRGMWPQFDFSKNRDINRDSDSTDSFTLNAGECLVFFLGGIWDSTNKTPNGFSKNPADPFIVSTAGGGRLGPYYEFNISRFVDIDNDNAPEYLDSFPSQQKPYLYFSSYDGRGYRIADEVVGTGMLDVYRQGTDPTVTPPTNDVPFKAKSFQIISPGADFQYGTGGIYNPDKNFPANRTEEVDNITNFVSGSLK
;
A
#
# COMPACT_ATOMS: atom_id res chain seq x y z
N MET A 1 97.56 30.38 30.51
CA MET A 1 96.24 30.21 31.15
C MET A 1 95.15 30.19 30.07
N LYS A 2 94.45 29.07 29.87
CA LYS A 2 93.25 28.98 29.03
C LYS A 2 92.10 28.50 29.93
N ARG A 3 91.14 29.37 30.23
CA ARG A 3 89.90 29.02 30.96
C ARG A 3 88.98 28.27 29.99
N ARG A 4 88.53 27.07 30.38
CA ARG A 4 87.51 26.31 29.63
C ARG A 4 86.12 26.82 30.01
N SER A 5 85.29 27.08 29.01
CA SER A 5 83.89 27.49 29.15
C SER A 5 83.01 26.30 29.57
N PRO A 6 81.95 26.51 30.36
CA PRO A 6 81.05 25.44 30.77
C PRO A 6 80.15 25.02 29.60
N GLN A 7 80.02 23.70 29.37
CA GLN A 7 79.04 23.13 28.46
C GLN A 7 77.67 23.06 29.14
N ASN A 8 76.68 23.77 28.59
CA ASN A 8 75.28 23.65 28.99
C ASN A 8 74.72 22.35 28.41
N ASN A 9 74.46 21.36 29.27
CA ASN A 9 73.68 20.19 28.91
C ASN A 9 72.21 20.62 28.74
N THR A 10 71.77 20.82 27.49
CA THR A 10 70.34 20.92 27.18
C THR A 10 69.69 19.57 27.42
N ALA A 11 68.99 19.42 28.54
CA ALA A 11 68.17 18.25 28.80
C ALA A 11 67.12 18.13 27.71
N SER A 12 67.18 17.05 26.93
CA SER A 12 66.10 16.68 26.01
C SER A 12 64.85 16.40 26.84
N GLN A 13 63.81 17.23 26.68
CA GLN A 13 62.47 16.92 27.18
C GLN A 13 62.01 15.66 26.47
N GLN A 14 62.23 14.50 27.11
CA GLN A 14 61.55 13.27 26.74
C GLN A 14 60.05 13.51 26.94
N ASN A 15 59.34 13.71 25.84
CA ASN A 15 57.89 13.61 25.79
C ASN A 15 57.52 12.21 26.30
N ARG A 16 57.20 12.12 27.59
CA ARG A 16 56.68 10.89 28.20
C ARG A 16 55.37 10.59 27.50
N ARG A 17 55.37 9.60 26.61
CA ARG A 17 54.14 9.07 26.04
C ARG A 17 53.31 8.57 27.22
N ALA A 18 52.18 9.21 27.48
CA ALA A 18 51.25 8.78 28.50
C ALA A 18 50.77 7.36 28.14
N ALA A 19 51.05 6.40 29.00
CA ALA A 19 50.54 5.05 28.87
C ALA A 19 49.12 5.01 29.44
N PHE A 20 48.20 4.41 28.71
CA PHE A 20 46.79 4.27 29.12
C PHE A 20 46.71 3.39 30.38
N THR A 21 45.96 3.83 31.38
CA THR A 21 45.75 3.06 32.61
C THR A 21 44.57 2.09 32.44
N LEU A 22 44.60 0.98 33.17
CA LEU A 22 43.52 -0.01 33.16
C LEU A 22 42.17 0.61 33.60
N ILE A 23 42.22 1.56 34.55
CA ILE A 23 41.03 2.25 35.04
C ILE A 23 40.42 3.18 33.98
N GLU A 24 41.22 3.88 33.18
CA GLU A 24 40.71 4.69 32.06
C GLU A 24 40.02 3.82 31.01
N LEU A 25 40.59 2.65 30.70
CA LEU A 25 39.96 1.69 29.80
C LEU A 25 38.64 1.14 30.36
N MET A 26 38.60 0.83 31.66
CA MET A 26 37.41 0.32 32.32
C MET A 26 36.27 1.36 32.31
N ILE A 27 36.58 2.61 32.67
CA ILE A 27 35.59 3.70 32.64
C ILE A 27 35.09 3.92 31.21
N ALA A 28 35.98 3.89 30.22
CA ALA A 28 35.58 4.05 28.81
C ALA A 28 34.60 2.97 28.36
N ILE A 29 34.84 1.70 28.70
CA ILE A 29 33.93 0.60 28.36
C ILE A 29 32.58 0.77 29.09
N VAL A 30 32.58 1.16 30.36
CA VAL A 30 31.34 1.44 31.12
C VAL A 30 30.52 2.54 30.43
N ILE A 31 31.15 3.62 30.01
CA ILE A 31 30.47 4.71 29.28
C ILE A 31 29.89 4.19 27.95
N ILE A 32 30.66 3.42 27.17
CA ILE A 32 30.18 2.84 25.91
C ILE A 32 28.97 1.93 26.15
N LEU A 33 28.99 1.08 27.17
CA LEU A 33 27.88 0.19 27.49
C LEU A 33 26.62 0.95 27.92
N ILE A 34 26.77 2.03 28.70
CA ILE A 34 25.64 2.91 29.06
C ILE A 34 25.06 3.57 27.81
N LEU A 35 25.91 4.13 26.95
CA LEU A 35 25.47 4.78 25.70
C LEU A 35 24.75 3.79 24.78
N LEU A 36 25.28 2.59 24.60
CA LEU A 36 24.63 1.54 23.83
C LEU A 36 23.30 1.10 24.44
N GLY A 37 23.24 0.97 25.78
CA GLY A 37 22.02 0.61 26.50
C GLY A 37 20.88 1.61 26.30
N LEU A 38 21.20 2.91 26.20
CA LEU A 38 20.22 3.96 25.91
C LEU A 38 19.82 4.03 24.44
N LEU A 39 20.69 3.61 23.52
CA LEU A 39 20.47 3.75 22.07
C LEU A 39 19.51 2.70 21.50
N ILE A 40 19.58 1.45 22.00
CA ILE A 40 18.79 0.32 21.48
C ILE A 40 17.26 0.57 21.47
N PRO A 41 16.61 1.03 22.55
CA PRO A 41 15.15 1.23 22.54
C PRO A 41 14.70 2.35 21.58
N ALA A 42 15.53 3.37 21.36
CA ALA A 42 15.20 4.47 20.45
C ALA A 42 15.16 4.03 18.98
N ILE A 43 16.00 3.06 18.59
CA ILE A 43 16.09 2.57 17.20
C ILE A 43 14.78 1.91 16.75
N GLY A 44 14.13 1.13 17.63
CA GLY A 44 12.89 0.44 17.29
C GLY A 44 11.74 1.40 16.92
N ALA A 45 11.53 2.42 17.76
CA ALA A 45 10.50 3.44 17.50
C ALA A 45 10.78 4.26 16.24
N VAL A 46 12.06 4.60 15.99
CA VAL A 46 12.46 5.32 14.77
C VAL A 46 12.23 4.46 13.53
N ARG A 47 12.57 3.17 13.57
CA ARG A 47 12.33 2.23 12.46
C ARG A 47 10.85 2.10 12.14
N LEU A 48 10.00 1.94 13.15
CA LEU A 48 8.55 1.85 12.95
C LEU A 48 8.01 3.13 12.30
N ARG A 49 8.43 4.30 12.78
CA ARG A 49 8.02 5.59 12.16
C ARG A 49 8.49 5.72 10.72
N ALA A 50 9.69 5.26 10.40
CA ALA A 50 10.21 5.26 9.03
C ALA A 50 9.38 4.34 8.13
N GLN A 51 9.00 3.15 8.61
CA GLN A 51 8.12 2.22 7.87
C GLN A 51 6.73 2.82 7.66
N GLN A 52 6.13 3.43 8.68
CA GLN A 52 4.85 4.14 8.55
C GLN A 52 4.95 5.30 7.53
N ALA A 53 6.05 6.04 7.53
CA ALA A 53 6.28 7.12 6.56
C ALA A 53 6.43 6.58 5.13
N GLN A 54 7.06 5.42 4.96
CA GLN A 54 7.17 4.74 3.66
C GLN A 54 5.80 4.33 3.14
N VAL A 55 4.98 3.67 3.97
CA VAL A 55 3.59 3.30 3.61
C VAL A 55 2.76 4.54 3.24
N ARG A 56 2.86 5.64 4.00
CA ARG A 56 2.15 6.88 3.67
C ARG A 56 2.59 7.48 2.34
N THR A 57 3.89 7.47 2.07
CA THR A 57 4.43 7.95 0.79
C THR A 57 3.90 7.09 -0.36
N GLU A 58 3.86 5.77 -0.18
CA GLU A 58 3.30 4.85 -1.18
C GLU A 58 1.81 5.06 -1.40
N ILE A 59 1.02 5.24 -0.34
CA ILE A 59 -0.41 5.60 -0.45
C ILE A 59 -0.56 6.90 -1.25
N GLY A 60 0.26 7.92 -0.99
CA GLY A 60 0.23 9.17 -1.77
C GLY A 60 0.56 8.98 -3.26
N ASN A 61 1.49 8.07 -3.58
CA ASN A 61 1.80 7.72 -4.97
C ASN A 61 0.63 6.96 -5.63
N LEU A 62 -0.05 6.07 -4.89
CA LEU A 62 -1.26 5.40 -5.34
C LEU A 62 -2.40 6.39 -5.57
N GLU A 63 -2.60 7.38 -4.70
CA GLU A 63 -3.59 8.46 -4.91
C GLU A 63 -3.31 9.23 -6.20
N ALA A 64 -2.04 9.54 -6.47
CA ALA A 64 -1.63 10.21 -7.71
C ALA A 64 -1.92 9.34 -8.94
N ALA A 65 -1.64 8.03 -8.88
CA ALA A 65 -1.93 7.09 -9.96
C ALA A 65 -3.44 6.95 -10.21
N ILE A 66 -4.26 6.87 -9.15
CA ILE A 66 -5.73 6.87 -9.26
C ILE A 66 -6.23 8.17 -9.88
N THR A 67 -5.64 9.31 -9.51
CA THR A 67 -5.99 10.60 -10.10
C THR A 67 -5.68 10.64 -11.60
N ALA A 68 -4.54 10.10 -12.02
CA ALA A 68 -4.18 9.97 -13.43
C ALA A 68 -5.14 9.02 -14.18
N PHE A 69 -5.47 7.87 -13.58
CA PHE A 69 -6.47 6.95 -14.11
C PHE A 69 -7.84 7.64 -14.30
N LYS A 70 -8.30 8.38 -13.28
CA LYS A 70 -9.57 9.12 -13.34
C LYS A 70 -9.55 10.21 -14.41
N ALA A 71 -8.41 10.84 -14.67
CA ALA A 71 -8.30 11.82 -15.74
C ALA A 71 -8.52 11.20 -17.13
N ASP A 72 -8.02 9.98 -17.35
CA ASP A 72 -8.14 9.27 -18.63
C ASP A 72 -9.51 8.59 -18.80
N PHE A 73 -10.11 8.08 -17.73
CA PHE A 73 -11.35 7.29 -17.79
C PHE A 73 -12.60 7.98 -17.24
N GLY A 74 -12.46 9.16 -16.64
CA GLY A 74 -13.57 9.95 -16.09
C GLY A 74 -14.15 9.41 -14.78
N MET A 75 -13.62 8.33 -14.22
CA MET A 75 -14.04 7.75 -12.95
C MET A 75 -12.86 7.15 -12.19
N ASP A 76 -12.94 7.10 -10.86
CA ASP A 76 -12.00 6.34 -10.04
C ASP A 76 -12.07 4.85 -10.43
N PRO A 77 -10.98 4.07 -10.28
CA PRO A 77 -11.06 2.61 -10.38
C PRO A 77 -12.24 2.07 -9.56
N PRO A 78 -12.95 1.04 -10.05
CA PRO A 78 -13.93 0.36 -9.20
C PRO A 78 -13.19 -0.36 -8.06
N SER A 79 -13.87 -0.57 -6.93
CA SER A 79 -13.35 -1.42 -5.85
C SER A 79 -13.74 -2.88 -5.98
N GLY A 80 -14.62 -3.21 -6.92
CA GLY A 80 -14.96 -4.59 -7.23
C GLY A 80 -15.70 -4.68 -8.56
N ILE A 81 -15.37 -5.69 -9.35
CA ILE A 81 -15.95 -5.92 -10.67
C ILE A 81 -15.79 -7.37 -11.09
N THR A 82 -16.80 -7.93 -11.75
CA THR A 82 -16.65 -9.22 -12.44
C THR A 82 -16.47 -8.96 -13.92
N LEU A 83 -15.38 -9.48 -14.48
CA LEU A 83 -15.06 -9.40 -15.88
C LEU A 83 -15.46 -10.72 -16.54
N TYR A 84 -16.15 -10.63 -17.68
CA TYR A 84 -16.70 -11.78 -18.39
C TYR A 84 -16.05 -11.93 -19.76
N GLU A 85 -15.85 -13.17 -20.15
CA GLU A 85 -15.24 -13.52 -21.43
C GLU A 85 -16.25 -13.69 -22.56
N ASN A 86 -17.54 -13.75 -22.23
CA ASN A 86 -18.61 -13.91 -23.21
C ASN A 86 -19.74 -12.88 -23.05
N GLN A 87 -20.48 -12.69 -24.14
CA GLN A 87 -21.61 -11.74 -24.19
C GLN A 87 -22.70 -12.05 -23.15
N ALA A 88 -23.00 -13.33 -22.91
CA ALA A 88 -24.06 -13.74 -22.00
C ALA A 88 -23.75 -13.33 -20.56
N GLY A 89 -22.52 -13.54 -20.10
CA GLY A 89 -22.01 -13.11 -18.79
C GLY A 89 -22.18 -11.60 -18.60
N TRP A 90 -21.71 -10.81 -19.56
CA TRP A 90 -21.91 -9.36 -19.53
C TRP A 90 -23.38 -8.94 -19.47
N ASN A 91 -24.27 -9.65 -20.16
CA ASN A 91 -25.70 -9.34 -20.12
C ASN A 91 -26.36 -9.69 -18.78
N SER A 92 -25.78 -10.63 -18.02
CA SER A 92 -26.27 -11.03 -16.70
C SER A 92 -25.84 -10.07 -15.58
N ASP A 93 -24.72 -9.35 -15.75
CA ASP A 93 -24.23 -8.36 -14.78
C ASP A 93 -24.25 -6.93 -15.34
N THR A 94 -25.36 -6.24 -15.07
CA THR A 94 -25.54 -4.84 -15.48
C THR A 94 -24.55 -3.89 -14.79
N ARG A 95 -24.08 -4.20 -13.57
CA ARG A 95 -23.16 -3.33 -12.83
C ARG A 95 -21.81 -3.33 -13.51
N SER A 96 -21.18 -4.50 -13.63
CA SER A 96 -19.84 -4.61 -14.21
C SER A 96 -19.83 -4.13 -15.67
N LYS A 97 -20.89 -4.45 -16.43
CA LYS A 97 -21.07 -3.94 -17.79
C LYS A 97 -21.11 -2.40 -17.85
N ASN A 98 -21.82 -1.75 -16.92
CA ASN A 98 -21.88 -0.28 -16.87
C ASN A 98 -20.54 0.35 -16.43
N LEU A 99 -19.79 -0.29 -15.53
CA LEU A 99 -18.44 0.16 -15.16
C LEU A 99 -17.50 0.12 -16.37
N ILE A 100 -17.45 -1.01 -17.08
CA ILE A 100 -16.64 -1.13 -18.31
C ILE A 100 -17.10 -0.14 -19.38
N ARG A 101 -18.42 0.02 -19.59
CA ARG A 101 -18.93 1.00 -20.57
C ARG A 101 -18.57 2.44 -20.18
N GLY A 102 -18.50 2.75 -18.89
CA GLY A 102 -18.07 4.05 -18.39
C GLY A 102 -16.61 4.36 -18.75
N MET A 103 -15.71 3.41 -18.50
CA MET A 103 -14.28 3.56 -18.81
C MET A 103 -13.99 3.46 -20.32
N TRP A 104 -14.64 2.52 -21.01
CA TRP A 104 -14.47 2.27 -22.44
C TRP A 104 -15.83 2.31 -23.15
N PRO A 105 -16.28 3.50 -23.60
CA PRO A 105 -17.58 3.66 -24.28
C PRO A 105 -17.73 2.83 -25.55
N GLN A 106 -16.61 2.49 -26.21
CA GLN A 106 -16.57 1.71 -27.44
C GLN A 106 -16.41 0.20 -27.20
N PHE A 107 -16.34 -0.26 -25.93
CA PHE A 107 -16.13 -1.67 -25.61
C PHE A 107 -17.18 -2.56 -26.29
N ASP A 108 -16.70 -3.52 -27.08
CA ASP A 108 -17.54 -4.42 -27.84
C ASP A 108 -17.92 -5.66 -27.02
N PHE A 109 -19.07 -5.58 -26.35
CA PHE A 109 -19.64 -6.67 -25.54
C PHE A 109 -20.19 -7.84 -26.38
N SER A 110 -20.23 -7.74 -27.71
CA SER A 110 -20.69 -8.84 -28.57
C SER A 110 -19.60 -9.87 -28.86
N LYS A 111 -18.34 -9.52 -28.59
CA LYS A 111 -17.18 -10.39 -28.81
C LYS A 111 -16.85 -11.18 -27.57
N ASN A 112 -16.59 -12.47 -27.77
CA ASN A 112 -15.95 -13.27 -26.76
C ASN A 112 -14.45 -12.97 -26.73
N ARG A 113 -13.84 -13.00 -25.53
CA ARG A 113 -12.46 -12.60 -25.28
C ARG A 113 -11.85 -13.51 -24.24
N ASP A 114 -10.72 -14.12 -24.58
CA ASP A 114 -9.83 -14.80 -23.65
C ASP A 114 -9.04 -13.75 -22.87
N ILE A 115 -9.55 -13.34 -21.71
CA ILE A 115 -8.95 -12.29 -20.88
C ILE A 115 -7.91 -12.89 -19.93
N ASN A 116 -8.18 -14.09 -19.40
CA ASN A 116 -7.29 -14.77 -18.45
C ASN A 116 -6.15 -15.58 -19.14
N ARG A 117 -6.24 -15.79 -20.46
CA ARG A 117 -5.30 -16.54 -21.31
C ARG A 117 -5.24 -18.04 -21.06
N ASP A 118 -6.35 -18.66 -20.71
CA ASP A 118 -6.44 -20.11 -20.55
C ASP A 118 -6.83 -20.86 -21.84
N SER A 119 -6.94 -20.14 -22.97
CA SER A 119 -7.35 -20.65 -24.28
C SER A 119 -8.83 -20.97 -24.43
N ASP A 120 -9.70 -20.49 -23.54
CA ASP A 120 -11.13 -20.43 -23.78
C ASP A 120 -11.70 -19.00 -23.72
N SER A 121 -13.02 -18.88 -23.68
CA SER A 121 -13.70 -17.58 -23.64
C SER A 121 -15.04 -17.69 -22.90
N THR A 122 -15.12 -18.60 -21.95
CA THR A 122 -16.36 -18.98 -21.26
C THR A 122 -16.40 -18.53 -19.82
N ASP A 123 -15.29 -17.98 -19.33
CA ASP A 123 -15.08 -17.71 -17.93
C ASP A 123 -15.58 -16.35 -17.47
N SER A 124 -15.56 -16.21 -16.16
CA SER A 124 -15.69 -14.97 -15.44
C SER A 124 -14.68 -14.93 -14.31
N PHE A 125 -14.05 -13.78 -14.11
CA PHE A 125 -13.10 -13.56 -13.03
C PHE A 125 -13.51 -12.30 -12.26
N THR A 126 -13.50 -12.39 -10.93
CA THR A 126 -14.07 -11.35 -10.06
C THR A 126 -12.95 -10.68 -9.29
N LEU A 127 -12.73 -9.41 -9.60
CA LEU A 127 -11.75 -8.60 -8.89
C LEU A 127 -12.38 -7.97 -7.66
N ASN A 128 -11.74 -8.10 -6.51
CA ASN A 128 -12.11 -7.52 -5.22
C ASN A 128 -11.35 -6.20 -4.94
N ALA A 129 -11.52 -5.66 -3.74
CA ALA A 129 -10.94 -4.39 -3.28
C ALA A 129 -9.41 -4.39 -3.17
N GLY A 130 -8.78 -5.57 -3.11
CA GLY A 130 -7.33 -5.74 -3.13
C GLY A 130 -6.77 -5.86 -4.55
N GLU A 131 -7.47 -6.55 -5.44
CA GLU A 131 -7.04 -6.77 -6.83
C GLU A 131 -7.32 -5.60 -7.75
N CYS A 132 -8.44 -4.90 -7.56
CA CYS A 132 -8.85 -3.83 -8.47
C CYS A 132 -7.77 -2.74 -8.59
N LEU A 133 -7.05 -2.45 -7.50
CA LEU A 133 -5.95 -1.50 -7.53
C LEU A 133 -4.84 -1.94 -8.48
N VAL A 134 -4.46 -3.22 -8.42
CA VAL A 134 -3.40 -3.79 -9.28
C VAL A 134 -3.87 -3.88 -10.73
N PHE A 135 -5.09 -4.36 -10.95
CA PHE A 135 -5.64 -4.50 -12.29
C PHE A 135 -5.82 -3.15 -12.99
N PHE A 136 -6.42 -2.15 -12.35
CA PHE A 136 -6.73 -0.88 -13.02
C PHE A 136 -5.54 0.07 -13.12
N LEU A 137 -4.63 0.05 -12.14
CA LEU A 137 -3.43 0.89 -12.22
C LEU A 137 -2.29 0.20 -12.96
N GLY A 138 -2.23 -1.14 -12.96
CA GLY A 138 -1.17 -1.92 -13.59
C GLY A 138 -1.55 -2.41 -14.99
N GLY A 139 -2.81 -2.76 -15.21
CA GLY A 139 -3.33 -3.32 -16.45
C GLY A 139 -3.52 -4.84 -16.43
N ILE A 140 -3.66 -5.43 -17.62
CA ILE A 140 -3.92 -6.87 -17.78
C ILE A 140 -2.78 -7.69 -17.18
N TRP A 141 -3.14 -8.64 -16.32
CA TRP A 141 -2.21 -9.56 -15.70
C TRP A 141 -1.58 -10.50 -16.74
N ASP A 142 -0.26 -10.60 -16.74
CA ASP A 142 0.47 -11.59 -17.51
C ASP A 142 0.96 -12.69 -16.57
N SER A 143 0.24 -13.82 -16.53
CA SER A 143 0.55 -14.96 -15.64
C SER A 143 1.93 -15.57 -15.90
N THR A 144 2.48 -15.40 -17.10
CA THR A 144 3.82 -15.89 -17.47
C THR A 144 4.93 -15.10 -16.76
N ASN A 145 4.90 -13.77 -16.87
CA ASN A 145 5.93 -12.90 -16.27
C ASN A 145 5.54 -12.39 -14.88
N LYS A 146 4.31 -12.65 -14.43
CA LYS A 146 3.71 -12.13 -13.19
C LYS A 146 3.78 -10.60 -13.10
N THR A 147 3.48 -9.95 -14.22
CA THR A 147 3.51 -8.49 -14.35
C THR A 147 2.21 -7.97 -14.96
N PRO A 148 1.61 -6.90 -14.42
CA PRO A 148 0.59 -6.14 -15.12
C PRO A 148 1.18 -5.50 -16.37
N ASN A 149 0.45 -5.50 -17.49
CA ASN A 149 0.93 -5.02 -18.78
C ASN A 149 0.08 -3.89 -19.35
N GLY A 150 -0.40 -2.93 -18.57
CA GLY A 150 -1.28 -1.85 -19.05
C GLY A 150 -2.54 -2.36 -19.77
N PHE A 151 -3.24 -1.47 -20.44
CA PHE A 151 -4.38 -1.79 -21.31
C PHE A 151 -4.04 -1.51 -22.78
N SER A 152 -4.73 -2.16 -23.70
CA SER A 152 -4.66 -1.82 -25.13
C SER A 152 -5.24 -0.43 -25.38
N LYS A 153 -4.59 0.37 -26.24
CA LYS A 153 -5.13 1.65 -26.72
C LYS A 153 -6.34 1.50 -27.66
N ASN A 154 -6.70 0.28 -28.05
CA ASN A 154 -7.94 0.04 -28.78
C ASN A 154 -9.13 0.10 -27.79
N PRO A 155 -9.95 1.16 -27.80
CA PRO A 155 -11.04 1.30 -26.83
C PRO A 155 -12.18 0.30 -27.04
N ALA A 156 -12.28 -0.35 -28.20
CA ALA A 156 -13.22 -1.44 -28.43
C ALA A 156 -12.72 -2.79 -27.90
N ASP A 157 -11.42 -2.87 -27.62
CA ASP A 157 -10.72 -4.06 -27.17
C ASP A 157 -9.54 -3.70 -26.24
N PRO A 158 -9.82 -3.25 -25.00
CA PRO A 158 -8.78 -2.81 -24.08
C PRO A 158 -8.04 -3.96 -23.40
N PHE A 159 -8.60 -5.17 -23.40
CA PHE A 159 -8.06 -6.33 -22.69
C PHE A 159 -7.16 -7.22 -23.56
N ILE A 160 -7.17 -7.03 -24.88
CA ILE A 160 -6.22 -7.72 -25.76
C ILE A 160 -4.78 -7.38 -25.37
N VAL A 161 -3.93 -8.40 -25.34
CA VAL A 161 -2.49 -8.21 -25.16
C VAL A 161 -1.83 -8.47 -26.51
N SER A 162 -1.40 -7.40 -27.19
CA SER A 162 -0.84 -7.52 -28.54
C SER A 162 0.55 -8.16 -28.50
N THR A 163 0.80 -9.09 -29.41
CA THR A 163 2.16 -9.57 -29.74
C THR A 163 2.94 -8.64 -30.67
N ALA A 164 2.34 -7.55 -31.19
CA ALA A 164 3.04 -6.57 -32.02
C ALA A 164 2.33 -5.20 -32.09
N GLY A 165 3.03 -4.13 -31.69
CA GLY A 165 2.85 -2.76 -32.24
C GLY A 165 1.63 -1.93 -31.80
N GLY A 166 0.68 -2.47 -31.04
CA GLY A 166 -0.40 -1.69 -30.43
C GLY A 166 0.10 -0.96 -29.18
N GLY A 167 0.06 0.37 -29.16
CA GLY A 167 0.45 1.12 -27.96
C GLY A 167 -0.36 0.69 -26.73
N ARG A 168 0.29 0.64 -25.57
CA ARG A 168 -0.36 0.37 -24.28
C ARG A 168 -0.71 1.68 -23.58
N LEU A 169 -1.79 1.66 -22.81
CA LEU A 169 -2.18 2.70 -21.88
C LEU A 169 -1.80 2.25 -20.46
N GLY A 170 -1.12 3.10 -19.71
CA GLY A 170 -0.51 2.72 -18.44
C GLY A 170 0.78 1.87 -18.61
N PRO A 171 1.30 1.30 -17.51
CA PRO A 171 0.70 1.33 -16.16
C PRO A 171 0.66 2.75 -15.59
N TYR A 172 -0.37 3.05 -14.79
CA TYR A 172 -0.46 4.27 -13.99
C TYR A 172 0.37 4.19 -12.72
N TYR A 173 0.68 2.97 -12.26
CA TYR A 173 1.51 2.70 -11.10
C TYR A 173 2.47 1.54 -11.36
N GLU A 174 3.75 1.74 -11.07
CA GLU A 174 4.80 0.73 -11.20
C GLU A 174 4.86 -0.12 -9.92
N PHE A 175 4.18 -1.28 -9.95
CA PHE A 175 4.14 -2.18 -8.80
C PHE A 175 5.43 -2.97 -8.63
N ASN A 176 5.85 -3.17 -7.38
CA ASN A 176 6.90 -4.14 -7.08
C ASN A 176 6.34 -5.56 -7.07
N ILE A 177 6.69 -6.36 -8.08
CA ILE A 177 6.21 -7.73 -8.26
C ILE A 177 6.48 -8.65 -7.06
N SER A 178 7.51 -8.36 -6.25
CA SER A 178 7.83 -9.18 -5.07
C SER A 178 6.81 -9.05 -3.94
N ARG A 179 5.86 -8.12 -4.08
CA ARG A 179 4.78 -7.83 -3.12
C ARG A 179 3.41 -8.25 -3.63
N PHE A 180 3.35 -8.91 -4.78
CA PHE A 180 2.12 -9.55 -5.22
C PHE A 180 1.86 -10.82 -4.42
N VAL A 181 0.62 -10.93 -3.97
CA VAL A 181 0.03 -12.11 -3.36
C VAL A 181 -1.27 -12.39 -4.11
N ASP A 182 -1.75 -13.63 -4.07
CA ASP A 182 -3.06 -14.03 -4.58
C ASP A 182 -3.70 -14.78 -3.40
N ILE A 183 -4.58 -14.10 -2.66
CA ILE A 183 -5.12 -14.63 -1.40
C ILE A 183 -6.23 -15.65 -1.66
N ASP A 184 -7.08 -15.41 -2.65
CA ASP A 184 -8.25 -16.25 -2.93
C ASP A 184 -8.04 -17.26 -4.07
N ASN A 185 -6.86 -17.29 -4.69
CA ASN A 185 -6.41 -18.20 -5.75
C ASN A 185 -7.21 -18.04 -7.05
N ASP A 186 -7.59 -16.82 -7.40
CA ASP A 186 -8.33 -16.50 -8.63
C ASP A 186 -7.42 -16.04 -9.79
N ASN A 187 -6.09 -16.09 -9.60
CA ASN A 187 -5.04 -15.59 -10.51
C ASN A 187 -5.00 -14.07 -10.69
N ALA A 188 -5.71 -13.29 -9.87
CA ALA A 188 -5.58 -11.85 -9.80
C ALA A 188 -4.78 -11.47 -8.54
N PRO A 189 -3.68 -10.70 -8.67
CA PRO A 189 -2.86 -10.38 -7.52
C PRO A 189 -3.41 -9.19 -6.72
N GLU A 190 -3.37 -9.29 -5.39
CA GLU A 190 -3.37 -8.12 -4.52
C GLU A 190 -1.94 -7.60 -4.27
N TYR A 191 -1.85 -6.37 -3.78
CA TYR A 191 -0.56 -5.72 -3.49
C TYR A 191 -0.36 -5.53 -1.98
N LEU A 192 0.53 -6.33 -1.39
CA LEU A 192 1.00 -6.20 -0.01
C LEU A 192 1.55 -4.81 0.23
N ASP A 193 1.34 -4.21 1.40
CA ASP A 193 1.95 -2.93 1.76
C ASP A 193 3.48 -3.01 1.97
N SER A 194 4.13 -1.87 2.22
CA SER A 194 5.60 -1.81 2.32
C SER A 194 6.17 -2.20 3.68
N PHE A 195 5.34 -2.63 4.64
CA PHE A 195 5.86 -3.17 5.90
C PHE A 195 6.64 -4.47 5.65
N PRO A 196 7.76 -4.69 6.38
CA PRO A 196 8.49 -5.95 6.26
C PRO A 196 7.61 -7.13 6.68
N SER A 197 7.65 -8.20 5.88
CA SER A 197 6.89 -9.43 6.13
C SER A 197 5.38 -9.26 6.16
N GLN A 198 4.87 -8.19 5.53
CA GLN A 198 3.45 -7.98 5.35
C GLN A 198 2.78 -9.19 4.69
N GLN A 199 1.59 -9.53 5.16
CA GLN A 199 0.78 -10.66 4.67
C GLN A 199 -0.58 -10.22 4.13
N LYS A 200 -0.96 -8.97 4.40
CA LYS A 200 -2.26 -8.40 4.04
C LYS A 200 -2.07 -7.22 3.07
N PRO A 201 -2.88 -7.14 2.01
CA PRO A 201 -2.71 -6.14 0.96
C PRO A 201 -3.13 -4.73 1.37
N TYR A 202 -2.94 -3.76 0.49
CA TYR A 202 -3.77 -2.56 0.57
C TYR A 202 -5.23 -2.92 0.23
N LEU A 203 -6.18 -2.37 0.97
CA LEU A 203 -7.59 -2.38 0.56
C LEU A 203 -7.92 -1.04 -0.09
N TYR A 204 -8.60 -1.11 -1.24
CA TYR A 204 -9.07 0.04 -1.98
C TYR A 204 -10.60 0.00 -2.14
N PHE A 205 -11.26 0.99 -1.55
CA PHE A 205 -12.71 1.16 -1.68
C PHE A 205 -13.04 2.43 -2.45
N SER A 206 -13.83 2.31 -3.52
CA SER A 206 -14.32 3.43 -4.29
C SER A 206 -15.71 3.83 -3.81
N SER A 207 -15.98 5.13 -3.72
CA SER A 207 -17.33 5.64 -3.44
C SER A 207 -18.20 5.75 -4.69
N TYR A 208 -17.65 5.44 -5.87
CA TYR A 208 -18.32 5.56 -7.16
C TYR A 208 -18.90 6.97 -7.38
N ASP A 209 -18.05 8.00 -7.23
CA ASP A 209 -18.40 9.43 -7.24
C ASP A 209 -19.49 9.81 -6.21
N GLY A 210 -19.42 9.18 -5.03
CA GLY A 210 -20.32 9.45 -3.91
C GLY A 210 -21.67 8.76 -3.97
N ARG A 211 -21.82 7.72 -4.79
CA ARG A 211 -22.94 6.77 -4.72
C ARG A 211 -22.87 5.85 -3.51
N GLY A 212 -21.71 5.82 -2.84
CA GLY A 212 -21.48 5.10 -1.60
C GLY A 212 -20.41 4.01 -1.76
N TYR A 213 -19.86 3.60 -0.63
CA TYR A 213 -18.88 2.51 -0.57
C TYR A 213 -19.58 1.15 -0.57
N ARG A 214 -19.03 0.21 -1.32
CA ARG A 214 -19.52 -1.16 -1.38
C ARG A 214 -18.58 -2.08 -0.59
N ILE A 215 -18.95 -2.33 0.65
CA ILE A 215 -18.17 -3.20 1.56
C ILE A 215 -18.15 -4.66 1.10
N ALA A 216 -19.16 -5.09 0.34
CA ALA A 216 -19.19 -6.42 -0.26
C ALA A 216 -18.15 -6.62 -1.38
N ASP A 217 -17.44 -5.56 -1.79
CA ASP A 217 -16.34 -5.68 -2.74
C ASP A 217 -15.01 -6.07 -2.03
N GLU A 218 -14.99 -6.24 -0.71
CA GLU A 218 -13.78 -6.53 0.07
C GLU A 218 -13.17 -7.93 -0.17
N VAL A 219 -11.84 -8.04 0.02
CA VAL A 219 -11.09 -9.31 0.02
C VAL A 219 -11.58 -10.23 1.14
N VAL A 220 -11.80 -11.51 0.84
CA VAL A 220 -12.23 -12.50 1.84
C VAL A 220 -11.17 -12.65 2.95
N GLY A 221 -11.58 -12.65 4.22
CA GLY A 221 -10.69 -12.97 5.34
C GLY A 221 -9.81 -11.81 5.86
N THR A 222 -10.20 -10.58 5.57
CA THR A 222 -9.64 -9.34 6.14
C THR A 222 -10.22 -8.98 7.51
N GLY A 223 -11.50 -9.32 7.74
CA GLY A 223 -12.23 -9.00 8.97
C GLY A 223 -12.85 -7.60 9.03
N MET A 224 -12.64 -6.75 8.01
CA MET A 224 -13.31 -5.46 7.93
C MET A 224 -14.80 -5.70 7.64
N LEU A 225 -15.64 -4.89 8.28
CA LEU A 225 -17.11 -5.00 8.17
C LEU A 225 -17.73 -3.72 7.59
N ASP A 226 -16.98 -2.62 7.61
CA ASP A 226 -17.39 -1.32 7.07
C ASP A 226 -16.18 -0.46 6.72
N VAL A 227 -16.36 0.54 5.84
CA VAL A 227 -15.34 1.58 5.61
C VAL A 227 -15.26 2.54 6.79
N TYR A 228 -14.22 3.37 6.86
CA TYR A 228 -14.13 4.37 7.93
C TYR A 228 -15.13 5.53 7.73
N ARG A 229 -15.73 6.00 8.83
CA ARG A 229 -16.77 7.05 8.85
C ARG A 229 -16.52 8.17 9.87
N GLN A 230 -17.01 9.37 9.54
CA GLN A 230 -16.86 10.63 10.31
C GLN A 230 -17.87 10.75 11.48
N GLY A 231 -18.05 9.70 12.28
CA GLY A 231 -18.99 9.71 13.41
C GLY A 231 -18.38 10.16 14.74
N THR A 232 -19.22 10.44 15.73
CA THR A 232 -18.80 10.95 17.06
C THR A 232 -18.92 9.92 18.19
N ASP A 233 -19.69 8.85 17.99
CA ASP A 233 -19.87 7.77 18.96
C ASP A 233 -19.17 6.50 18.46
N PRO A 234 -17.98 6.20 18.96
CA PRO A 234 -17.23 5.07 18.48
C PRO A 234 -17.76 3.73 19.04
N THR A 235 -18.74 3.75 19.96
CA THR A 235 -19.28 2.54 20.62
C THR A 235 -20.37 1.82 19.80
N VAL A 236 -20.88 2.45 18.73
CA VAL A 236 -21.88 1.84 17.83
C VAL A 236 -21.19 0.84 16.90
N THR A 237 -21.64 -0.43 16.89
CA THR A 237 -21.06 -1.50 16.09
C THR A 237 -22.15 -2.34 15.38
N PRO A 238 -22.14 -2.48 14.04
CA PRO A 238 -21.49 -1.60 13.07
C PRO A 238 -22.27 -0.28 12.96
N PRO A 239 -21.60 0.88 12.82
CA PRO A 239 -22.29 2.15 12.76
C PRO A 239 -22.98 2.38 11.41
N THR A 240 -24.29 2.57 11.50
CA THR A 240 -25.20 2.74 10.38
C THR A 240 -25.40 4.23 10.08
N ASN A 241 -25.44 4.60 8.80
CA ASN A 241 -25.86 5.89 8.22
C ASN A 241 -24.92 7.13 8.31
N ASP A 242 -23.80 7.08 9.02
CA ASP A 242 -22.89 8.23 9.09
C ASP A 242 -22.09 8.48 7.80
N VAL A 243 -21.67 9.73 7.59
CA VAL A 243 -20.92 10.15 6.41
C VAL A 243 -19.56 9.45 6.39
N PRO A 244 -19.25 8.65 5.35
CA PRO A 244 -17.96 7.99 5.26
C PRO A 244 -16.84 9.00 5.03
N PHE A 245 -15.62 8.69 5.50
CA PHE A 245 -14.46 9.48 5.09
C PHE A 245 -14.34 9.46 3.57
N LYS A 246 -13.91 10.60 2.99
CA LYS A 246 -13.77 10.79 1.54
C LYS A 246 -15.05 10.41 0.77
N ALA A 247 -16.24 10.81 1.25
CA ALA A 247 -17.55 10.37 0.74
C ALA A 247 -17.81 10.49 -0.77
N LYS A 248 -16.98 11.22 -1.54
CA LYS A 248 -17.08 11.38 -3.01
C LYS A 248 -15.80 10.98 -3.75
N SER A 249 -14.95 10.17 -3.14
CA SER A 249 -13.67 9.72 -3.68
C SER A 249 -13.45 8.26 -3.30
N PHE A 250 -12.34 7.92 -2.65
CA PHE A 250 -11.98 6.56 -2.30
C PHE A 250 -11.21 6.52 -0.98
N GLN A 251 -11.15 5.33 -0.37
CA GLN A 251 -10.33 5.02 0.80
C GLN A 251 -9.28 3.99 0.41
N ILE A 252 -8.02 4.27 0.75
CA ILE A 252 -6.92 3.29 0.71
C ILE A 252 -6.56 2.99 2.16
N ILE A 253 -6.47 1.71 2.51
CA ILE A 253 -6.21 1.25 3.88
C ILE A 253 -5.06 0.24 3.86
N SER A 254 -4.02 0.52 4.64
CA SER A 254 -2.99 -0.45 5.02
C SER A 254 -3.31 -1.01 6.41
N PRO A 255 -3.12 -2.33 6.62
CA PRO A 255 -3.33 -3.03 7.89
C PRO A 255 -2.21 -2.80 8.90
N GLY A 256 -1.34 -1.81 8.67
CA GLY A 256 -0.29 -1.46 9.62
C GLY A 256 0.76 -2.55 9.85
N ALA A 257 1.40 -2.47 11.01
CA ALA A 257 2.51 -3.32 11.42
C ALA A 257 2.05 -4.63 12.09
N ASP A 258 0.80 -4.71 12.53
CA ASP A 258 0.22 -5.92 13.12
C ASP A 258 -0.51 -6.83 12.10
N PHE A 259 -0.69 -6.33 10.87
CA PHE A 259 -1.32 -7.03 9.75
C PHE A 259 -2.83 -7.28 9.96
N GLN A 260 -3.50 -6.41 10.72
CA GLN A 260 -4.93 -6.52 11.00
C GLN A 260 -5.68 -5.25 10.61
N TYR A 261 -6.74 -5.36 9.80
CA TYR A 261 -7.54 -4.17 9.42
C TYR A 261 -8.52 -3.72 10.51
N GLY A 262 -8.84 -4.59 11.48
CA GLY A 262 -9.97 -4.39 12.38
C GLY A 262 -11.31 -4.34 11.64
N THR A 263 -12.32 -3.72 12.26
CA THR A 263 -13.72 -3.80 11.78
C THR A 263 -14.16 -2.61 10.93
N GLY A 264 -13.42 -1.50 10.95
CA GLY A 264 -13.81 -0.26 10.31
C GLY A 264 -15.04 0.41 10.96
N GLY A 265 -15.70 1.33 10.26
CA GLY A 265 -16.82 2.12 10.80
C GLY A 265 -16.39 3.46 11.43
N ILE A 266 -17.06 3.90 12.50
CA ILE A 266 -16.86 5.24 13.07
C ILE A 266 -15.43 5.37 13.62
N TYR A 267 -14.77 6.43 13.18
CA TYR A 267 -13.47 6.85 13.66
C TYR A 267 -13.44 8.36 13.83
N ASN A 268 -12.90 8.82 14.97
CA ASN A 268 -12.66 10.22 15.22
C ASN A 268 -11.15 10.42 15.45
N PRO A 269 -10.44 11.17 14.59
CA PRO A 269 -9.00 11.40 14.76
C PRO A 269 -8.59 12.00 16.10
N ASP A 270 -9.50 12.72 16.77
CA ASP A 270 -9.27 13.38 18.05
C ASP A 270 -9.60 12.48 19.26
N LYS A 271 -10.08 11.24 19.03
CA LYS A 271 -10.44 10.29 20.08
C LYS A 271 -9.85 8.91 19.78
N ASN A 272 -9.30 8.26 20.79
CA ASN A 272 -8.85 6.87 20.67
C ASN A 272 -10.02 5.95 20.28
N PHE A 273 -9.69 4.82 19.64
CA PHE A 273 -10.66 3.75 19.41
C PHE A 273 -11.28 3.25 20.73
N PRO A 274 -12.51 2.70 20.66
CA PRO A 274 -13.09 1.93 21.75
C PRO A 274 -12.14 0.82 22.20
N ALA A 275 -12.21 0.45 23.48
CA ALA A 275 -11.34 -0.59 24.04
C ALA A 275 -11.44 -1.96 23.34
N ASN A 276 -12.54 -2.23 22.62
CA ASN A 276 -12.75 -3.45 21.84
C ASN A 276 -12.31 -3.36 20.36
N ARG A 277 -11.73 -2.24 19.92
CA ARG A 277 -11.28 -2.00 18.53
C ARG A 277 -9.79 -1.62 18.51
N THR A 278 -8.94 -2.52 19.00
CA THR A 278 -7.50 -2.27 19.14
C THR A 278 -6.69 -2.65 17.92
N GLU A 279 -7.21 -3.51 17.04
CA GLU A 279 -6.52 -4.00 15.84
C GLU A 279 -6.23 -2.84 14.86
N GLU A 280 -7.24 -2.03 14.58
CA GLU A 280 -7.14 -0.93 13.61
C GLU A 280 -6.39 0.32 14.08
N VAL A 281 -5.79 0.28 15.28
CA VAL A 281 -5.06 1.39 15.89
C VAL A 281 -3.86 1.80 15.05
N ASP A 282 -3.13 0.86 14.43
CA ASP A 282 -1.93 1.18 13.66
C ASP A 282 -2.14 1.25 12.15
N ASN A 283 -3.37 1.02 11.67
CA ASN A 283 -3.77 1.19 10.28
C ASN A 283 -3.40 2.58 9.75
N ILE A 284 -3.11 2.62 8.45
CA ILE A 284 -2.68 3.83 7.75
C ILE A 284 -3.61 4.04 6.55
N THR A 285 -4.14 5.26 6.42
CA THR A 285 -5.09 5.59 5.35
C THR A 285 -4.74 6.87 4.60
N ASN A 286 -5.46 7.14 3.50
CA ASN A 286 -5.29 8.33 2.67
C ASN A 286 -6.07 9.58 3.13
N PHE A 287 -6.67 9.55 4.32
CA PHE A 287 -7.47 10.67 4.85
C PHE A 287 -7.09 11.11 6.25
N VAL A 288 -6.22 10.37 6.94
CA VAL A 288 -5.60 10.82 8.20
C VAL A 288 -4.13 11.17 7.98
N SER A 289 -3.67 12.26 8.60
CA SER A 289 -2.25 12.65 8.54
C SER A 289 -1.34 11.75 9.40
N GLY A 290 -1.92 10.85 10.20
CA GLY A 290 -1.27 9.91 11.10
C GLY A 290 -1.61 8.45 10.79
N SER A 291 -1.28 7.53 11.70
CA SER A 291 -1.99 6.25 11.79
C SER A 291 -3.27 6.49 12.59
N LEU A 292 -4.21 5.56 12.60
CA LEU A 292 -5.46 5.70 13.36
C LEU A 292 -5.27 5.61 14.90
N LYS A 293 -4.05 5.88 15.40
CA LYS A 293 -3.60 5.68 16.80
C LYS A 293 -4.27 6.61 17.79
#